data_AF-A0A1B6D2K3-F1
#
_entry.id   AF-A0A1B6D2K3-F1
#
_cell.length_a   1.000
_cell.length_b   1.000
_cell.length_c   1.000
_cell.angle_alpha   90.00
_cell.angle_beta   90.00
_cell.angle_gamma   90.00
#
_symmetry.space_group_name_H-M   'P 1'
#
loop_
_entity.id
_entity.type
_entity.pdbx_description
1 polymer ?
#
loop_
_entity_poly.entity_id
_entity_poly.type
_entity_poly.pdbx_seq_one_letter_code
_entity_poly.pdbx_strand_id
1 'polypeptide(L)'
;MSDIPCQVPKLEKPAPCFSGTAVQNGRFQEIKLTDFKGRYLVLFFYPLDFTFVCPTEIVAFSERVGEFNKIGCDVVAASTDSHFSHFAWIQTPRVAGGLGDLKIPLLADKSGKIARSYGVLNEETGIAYRGLFIIDDKQRLRQITINDLPVGRSVDETLRLVQAFQFSDKSGEVCPAGWTSGGRSIKPNIKGAKEFFKNTRNPSHPSKH
;
A
#
# COMPACT_ATOMS: atom_id res chain seq x y z
N MET A 1 5.24 -32.11 9.02
CA MET A 1 4.52 -31.01 8.34
C MET A 1 5.58 -30.25 7.58
N SER A 2 5.56 -30.30 6.25
CA SER A 2 6.55 -29.60 5.44
C SER A 2 6.33 -28.10 5.60
N ASP A 3 7.32 -27.40 6.14
CA ASP A 3 7.38 -25.94 6.16
C ASP A 3 7.25 -25.44 4.72
N ILE A 4 6.05 -25.02 4.34
CA ILE A 4 5.88 -24.25 3.11
C ILE A 4 6.39 -22.86 3.49
N PRO A 5 7.56 -22.43 2.98
CA PRO A 5 8.09 -21.13 3.34
C PRO A 5 7.05 -20.09 2.93
N CYS A 6 6.65 -19.24 3.88
CA CYS A 6 5.81 -18.08 3.64
C CYS A 6 6.53 -17.16 2.65
N GLN A 7 6.24 -17.34 1.35
CA GLN A 7 6.89 -16.58 0.29
C GLN A 7 6.07 -15.32 0.02
N VAL A 8 6.72 -14.18 0.26
CA VAL A 8 6.25 -12.88 -0.21
C VAL A 8 6.09 -12.93 -1.75
N PRO A 9 5.00 -12.38 -2.32
CA PRO A 9 4.78 -12.40 -3.77
C PRO A 9 5.91 -11.68 -4.52
N LYS A 10 6.17 -12.16 -5.74
CA LYS A 10 7.28 -11.65 -6.56
C LYS A 10 6.91 -10.32 -7.20
N LEU A 11 7.82 -9.34 -7.11
CA LEU A 11 7.74 -8.11 -7.90
C LEU A 11 7.68 -8.43 -9.40
N GLU A 12 7.08 -7.52 -10.16
CA GLU A 12 6.89 -7.63 -11.61
C GLU A 12 5.98 -8.80 -12.05
N LYS A 13 5.48 -9.63 -11.14
CA LYS A 13 4.49 -10.66 -11.48
C LYS A 13 3.08 -10.13 -11.20
N PRO A 14 2.04 -10.76 -11.78
CA PRO A 14 0.67 -10.49 -11.38
C PRO A 14 0.54 -10.59 -9.85
N ALA A 15 -0.13 -9.62 -9.24
CA ALA A 15 -0.42 -9.68 -7.81
C ALA A 15 -1.32 -10.89 -7.50
N PRO A 16 -1.17 -11.56 -6.33
CA PRO A 16 -2.04 -12.66 -5.96
C PRO A 16 -3.52 -12.23 -6.01
N CYS A 17 -4.34 -13.01 -6.71
CA CYS A 17 -5.77 -12.74 -6.83
C CYS A 17 -6.44 -12.78 -5.45
N PHE A 18 -7.37 -11.85 -5.22
CA PHE A 18 -8.24 -11.87 -4.05
C PHE A 18 -9.68 -11.57 -4.43
N SER A 19 -10.60 -12.06 -3.60
CA SER A 19 -12.02 -11.79 -3.62
C SER A 19 -12.54 -11.93 -2.19
N GLY A 20 -13.47 -11.07 -1.79
CA GLY A 20 -14.17 -11.22 -0.52
C GLY A 20 -15.06 -10.04 -0.17
N THR A 21 -15.79 -10.20 0.92
CA THR A 21 -16.67 -9.18 1.46
C THR A 21 -15.87 -8.05 2.08
N ALA A 22 -16.13 -6.82 1.64
CA ALA A 22 -15.63 -5.60 2.25
C ALA A 22 -16.78 -4.76 2.83
N VAL A 23 -16.45 -3.91 3.81
CA VAL A 23 -17.34 -2.85 4.28
C VAL A 23 -16.96 -1.54 3.62
N GLN A 24 -17.89 -0.91 2.90
CA GLN A 24 -17.69 0.39 2.27
C GLN A 24 -19.00 1.17 2.26
N ASN A 25 -18.95 2.47 2.58
CA ASN A 25 -20.13 3.34 2.63
C ASN A 25 -21.29 2.76 3.48
N GLY A 26 -20.95 2.12 4.60
CA GLY A 26 -21.92 1.50 5.51
C GLY A 26 -22.63 0.26 4.96
N ARG A 27 -22.09 -0.39 3.92
CA ARG A 27 -22.67 -1.60 3.30
C ARG A 27 -21.64 -2.70 3.16
N PHE A 28 -22.14 -3.94 3.15
CA PHE A 28 -21.36 -5.11 2.73
C PHE A 28 -21.36 -5.20 1.21
N GLN A 29 -20.17 -5.34 0.63
CA GLN A 29 -19.98 -5.46 -0.81
C GLN A 29 -18.90 -6.49 -1.12
N GLU A 30 -19.15 -7.35 -2.09
CA GLU A 30 -18.10 -8.20 -2.64
C GLU A 30 -17.16 -7.37 -3.52
N ILE A 31 -15.86 -7.45 -3.24
CA ILE A 31 -14.81 -6.87 -4.07
C ILE A 31 -13.80 -7.93 -4.47
N LYS A 32 -13.18 -7.76 -5.63
CA LYS A 32 -12.10 -8.62 -6.12
C LYS A 32 -11.00 -7.79 -6.78
N LEU A 33 -9.80 -8.35 -6.85
CA LEU A 33 -8.64 -7.66 -7.44
C LEU A 33 -8.91 -7.10 -8.84
N THR A 34 -9.73 -7.78 -9.64
CA THR A 34 -10.09 -7.36 -11.02
C THR A 34 -11.02 -6.17 -11.11
N ASP A 35 -11.68 -5.77 -10.03
CA ASP A 35 -12.50 -4.56 -10.00
C ASP A 35 -11.62 -3.28 -10.09
N PHE A 36 -10.34 -3.40 -9.75
CA PHE A 36 -9.36 -2.31 -9.76
C PHE A 36 -8.51 -2.26 -11.03
N LYS A 37 -8.80 -3.12 -12.03
CA LYS A 37 -8.03 -3.18 -13.28
C LYS A 37 -8.10 -1.85 -14.04
N GLY A 38 -6.97 -1.41 -14.59
CA GLY A 38 -6.85 -0.11 -15.27
C GLY A 38 -6.58 1.06 -14.33
N ARG A 39 -6.47 0.81 -13.02
CA ARG A 39 -6.08 1.80 -12.00
C ARG A 39 -4.98 1.21 -11.13
N TYR A 40 -4.17 2.09 -10.53
CA TYR A 40 -3.26 1.65 -9.49
C TYR A 40 -4.07 1.26 -8.25
N LEU A 41 -3.54 0.32 -7.46
CA LEU A 41 -4.14 -0.10 -6.19
C LEU A 41 -3.08 -0.16 -5.11
N VAL A 42 -3.34 0.53 -4.00
CA VAL A 42 -2.67 0.30 -2.72
C VAL A 42 -3.53 -0.67 -1.92
N LEU A 43 -3.05 -1.90 -1.77
CA LEU A 43 -3.63 -2.89 -0.84
C LEU A 43 -2.75 -2.92 0.41
N PHE A 44 -3.33 -2.69 1.59
CA PHE A 44 -2.57 -2.78 2.83
C PHE A 44 -3.28 -3.59 3.90
N PHE A 45 -2.53 -4.44 4.58
CA PHE A 45 -2.98 -5.26 5.69
C PHE A 45 -2.69 -4.56 7.01
N TYR A 46 -3.55 -4.79 7.99
CA TYR A 46 -3.31 -4.44 9.39
C TYR A 46 -3.62 -5.64 10.30
N PRO A 47 -3.02 -5.68 11.51
CA PRO A 47 -3.16 -6.84 12.39
C PRO A 47 -4.59 -7.17 12.80
N LEU A 48 -5.28 -6.24 13.46
CA LEU A 48 -6.57 -6.48 14.11
C LEU A 48 -7.38 -5.19 14.25
N ASP A 49 -8.71 -5.32 14.14
CA ASP A 49 -9.69 -4.34 14.58
C ASP A 49 -9.56 -4.02 16.08
N PHE A 50 -10.02 -2.84 16.51
CA PHE A 50 -10.07 -2.41 17.93
C PHE A 50 -8.71 -2.43 18.67
N THR A 51 -7.61 -2.21 17.94
CA THR A 51 -6.25 -2.10 18.51
C THR A 51 -5.67 -0.68 18.35
N PHE A 52 -4.40 -0.46 18.70
CA PHE A 52 -3.84 0.87 18.95
C PHE A 52 -3.31 1.61 17.71
N VAL A 53 -2.43 0.99 16.92
CA VAL A 53 -1.79 1.63 15.74
C VAL A 53 -2.65 1.50 14.48
N CYS A 54 -3.42 0.41 14.36
CA CYS A 54 -4.27 0.15 13.19
C CYS A 54 -5.24 1.30 12.84
N PRO A 55 -6.00 1.89 13.80
CA PRO A 55 -6.93 2.97 13.46
C PRO A 55 -6.20 4.21 12.94
N THR A 56 -4.98 4.50 13.40
CA THR A 56 -4.23 5.68 12.93
C THR A 56 -3.85 5.55 11.46
N GLU A 57 -3.44 4.35 11.01
CA GLU A 57 -3.11 4.10 9.60
C GLU A 57 -4.35 4.16 8.71
N ILE A 58 -5.42 3.45 9.10
CA ILE A 58 -6.66 3.37 8.32
C ILE A 58 -7.29 4.76 8.16
N VAL A 59 -7.35 5.54 9.24
CA VAL A 59 -7.87 6.91 9.21
C VAL A 59 -6.99 7.80 8.33
N ALA A 60 -5.66 7.74 8.46
CA ALA A 60 -4.76 8.57 7.65
C ALA A 60 -4.91 8.32 6.14
N PHE A 61 -5.03 7.06 5.72
CA PHE A 61 -5.31 6.72 4.32
C PHE A 61 -6.72 7.16 3.89
N SER A 62 -7.73 6.96 4.74
CA SER A 62 -9.11 7.35 4.45
C SER A 62 -9.28 8.86 4.25
N GLU A 63 -8.65 9.67 5.10
CA GLU A 63 -8.71 11.13 5.01
C GLU A 63 -8.02 11.66 3.74
N ARG A 64 -6.93 11.00 3.34
CA ARG A 64 -6.12 11.38 2.18
C ARG A 64 -6.43 10.58 0.91
N VAL A 65 -7.46 9.74 0.91
CA VAL A 65 -7.82 8.91 -0.27
C VAL A 65 -8.09 9.77 -1.52
N GLY A 66 -8.53 11.01 -1.33
CA GLY A 66 -8.71 11.97 -2.42
C GLY A 66 -7.42 12.28 -3.20
N GLU A 67 -6.25 12.21 -2.56
CA GLU A 67 -4.95 12.38 -3.23
C GLU A 67 -4.61 11.19 -4.14
N PHE A 68 -4.91 9.97 -3.69
CA PHE A 68 -4.74 8.75 -4.48
C PHE A 68 -5.74 8.69 -5.65
N ASN A 69 -7.02 9.03 -5.39
CA ASN A 69 -8.06 9.02 -6.40
C ASN A 69 -7.75 9.97 -7.57
N LYS A 70 -7.21 11.16 -7.27
CA LYS A 70 -6.82 12.18 -8.28
C LYS A 70 -5.75 11.68 -9.25
N ILE A 71 -4.88 10.77 -8.81
CA ILE A 71 -3.83 10.19 -9.66
C ILE A 71 -4.23 8.80 -10.20
N GLY A 72 -5.51 8.42 -10.13
CA GLY A 72 -5.97 7.14 -10.66
C GLY A 72 -5.52 5.93 -9.83
N CYS A 73 -5.40 6.09 -8.52
CA CYS A 73 -5.07 5.03 -7.58
C CYS A 73 -6.20 4.82 -6.56
N ASP A 74 -6.60 3.57 -6.37
CA ASP A 74 -7.52 3.14 -5.30
C ASP A 74 -6.73 2.67 -4.08
N VAL A 75 -7.40 2.64 -2.92
CA VAL A 75 -6.82 2.19 -1.65
C VAL A 75 -7.77 1.22 -0.97
N VAL A 76 -7.29 0.06 -0.56
CA VAL A 76 -8.04 -0.99 0.16
C VAL A 76 -7.26 -1.38 1.41
N ALA A 77 -7.93 -1.40 2.55
CA ALA A 77 -7.38 -1.97 3.78
C ALA A 77 -7.92 -3.40 3.98
N ALA A 78 -7.16 -4.29 4.60
CA ALA A 78 -7.58 -5.66 4.89
C ALA A 78 -7.05 -6.15 6.24
N SER A 79 -7.83 -7.00 6.93
CA SER A 79 -7.33 -7.79 8.06
C SER A 79 -7.99 -9.17 8.08
N THR A 80 -7.64 -10.01 9.06
CA THR A 80 -8.26 -11.33 9.27
C THR A 80 -9.56 -11.27 10.08
N ASP A 81 -10.04 -10.06 10.39
CA ASP A 81 -11.33 -9.86 11.06
C ASP A 81 -12.51 -10.12 10.11
N SER A 82 -13.72 -10.16 10.68
CA SER A 82 -14.95 -10.33 9.89
C SER A 82 -15.50 -8.98 9.42
N HIS A 83 -16.28 -8.99 8.34
CA HIS A 83 -16.98 -7.79 7.88
C HIS A 83 -17.97 -7.24 8.93
N PHE A 84 -18.48 -8.07 9.85
CA PHE A 84 -19.27 -7.61 10.99
C PHE A 84 -18.44 -6.80 12.00
N SER A 85 -17.21 -7.25 12.28
CA SER A 85 -16.27 -6.53 13.15
C SER A 85 -15.90 -5.18 12.53
N HIS A 86 -15.54 -5.17 11.25
CA HIS A 86 -15.26 -3.94 10.51
C HIS A 86 -16.42 -2.96 10.57
N PHE A 87 -17.66 -3.43 10.35
CA PHE A 87 -18.84 -2.59 10.42
C PHE A 87 -19.02 -1.99 11.80
N ALA A 88 -18.94 -2.79 12.86
CA ALA A 88 -19.01 -2.29 14.24
C ALA A 88 -17.91 -1.26 14.55
N TRP A 89 -16.70 -1.48 14.04
CA TRP A 89 -15.58 -0.56 14.28
C TRP A 89 -15.72 0.77 13.53
N ILE A 90 -16.26 0.74 12.31
CA ILE A 90 -16.66 1.93 11.55
C ILE A 90 -17.73 2.73 12.30
N GLN A 91 -18.73 2.07 12.90
CA GLN A 91 -19.76 2.74 13.70
C GLN A 91 -19.24 3.31 15.01
N THR A 92 -18.05 2.89 15.47
CA THR A 92 -17.46 3.38 16.72
C THR A 92 -16.82 4.76 16.48
N PRO A 93 -17.11 5.79 17.30
CA PRO A 93 -16.48 7.10 17.18
C PRO A 93 -14.96 7.05 17.40
N ARG A 94 -14.20 7.89 16.68
CA ARG A 94 -12.74 7.95 16.78
C ARG A 94 -12.22 8.25 18.19
N VAL A 95 -12.93 9.12 18.93
CA VAL A 95 -12.60 9.44 20.32
C VAL A 95 -12.70 8.23 21.27
N ALA A 96 -13.43 7.19 20.86
CA ALA A 96 -13.56 5.92 21.57
C ALA A 96 -12.67 4.81 20.96
N GLY A 97 -11.69 5.16 20.11
CA GLY A 97 -10.80 4.20 19.45
C GLY A 97 -11.40 3.52 18.20
N GLY A 98 -12.52 4.05 17.68
CA GLY A 98 -13.13 3.60 16.43
C GLY A 98 -12.56 4.26 15.17
N LEU A 99 -13.15 3.95 14.02
CA LEU A 99 -12.74 4.55 12.74
C LEU A 99 -13.59 5.76 12.35
N GLY A 100 -14.86 5.79 12.75
CA GLY A 100 -15.84 6.77 12.27
C GLY A 100 -16.06 6.66 10.76
N ASP A 101 -16.41 7.79 10.13
CA ASP A 101 -16.63 7.83 8.68
C ASP A 101 -15.35 7.45 7.90
N LEU A 102 -15.49 6.43 7.05
CA LEU A 102 -14.40 5.80 6.32
C LEU A 102 -14.68 5.78 4.81
N LYS A 103 -13.72 6.28 4.03
CA LYS A 103 -13.84 6.48 2.58
C LYS A 103 -13.14 5.39 1.75
N ILE A 104 -12.49 4.45 2.41
CA ILE A 104 -11.82 3.29 1.82
C ILE A 104 -12.54 2.00 2.24
N PRO A 105 -12.61 0.97 1.38
CA PRO A 105 -13.13 -0.33 1.75
C PRO A 105 -12.24 -1.04 2.78
N LEU A 106 -12.87 -1.72 3.75
CA LEU A 106 -12.24 -2.68 4.66
C LEU A 106 -12.58 -4.11 4.24
N LEU A 107 -11.63 -4.82 3.65
CA LEU A 107 -11.76 -6.20 3.19
C LEU A 107 -11.55 -7.20 4.33
N ALA A 108 -12.54 -8.06 4.53
CA ALA A 108 -12.47 -9.12 5.53
C ALA A 108 -11.82 -10.40 4.98
N ASP A 109 -10.61 -10.73 5.42
CA ASP A 109 -9.94 -12.00 5.12
C ASP A 109 -10.10 -12.99 6.28
N LYS A 110 -11.34 -13.33 6.62
CA LYS A 110 -11.62 -14.20 7.78
C LYS A 110 -10.93 -15.57 7.70
N SER A 111 -10.59 -16.02 6.50
CA SER A 111 -9.90 -17.29 6.25
C SER A 111 -8.37 -17.20 6.36
N GLY A 112 -7.80 -16.00 6.41
CA GLY A 112 -6.35 -15.74 6.32
C GLY A 112 -5.74 -16.11 4.96
N LYS A 113 -6.54 -16.50 3.96
CA LYS A 113 -6.04 -16.95 2.65
C LYS A 113 -5.43 -15.81 1.86
N ILE A 114 -6.02 -14.63 1.95
CA ILE A 114 -5.53 -13.44 1.24
C ILE A 114 -4.20 -13.01 1.87
N ALA A 115 -4.15 -12.79 3.18
CA ALA A 115 -2.94 -12.44 3.92
C ALA A 115 -1.82 -13.47 3.71
N ARG A 116 -2.14 -14.76 3.69
CA ARG A 116 -1.18 -15.84 3.40
C ARG A 116 -0.64 -15.77 1.96
N SER A 117 -1.51 -15.53 0.97
CA SER A 117 -1.09 -15.41 -0.45
C SER A 117 -0.20 -14.18 -0.70
N TYR A 118 -0.33 -13.15 0.13
CA TYR A 118 0.51 -11.96 0.14
C TYR A 118 1.74 -12.10 1.06
N GLY A 119 1.93 -13.25 1.71
CA GLY A 119 3.09 -13.55 2.55
C GLY A 119 3.16 -12.75 3.84
N VAL A 120 2.02 -12.27 4.36
CA VAL A 120 1.96 -11.40 5.55
C VAL A 120 1.18 -12.01 6.70
N LEU A 121 0.61 -13.21 6.53
CA LEU A 121 -0.03 -13.91 7.65
C LEU A 121 1.02 -14.44 8.62
N ASN A 122 0.86 -14.13 9.90
CA ASN A 122 1.53 -14.82 10.98
C ASN A 122 0.74 -16.11 11.28
N GLU A 123 1.27 -17.26 10.89
CA GLU A 123 0.60 -18.57 11.01
C GLU A 123 0.37 -19.01 12.46
N GLU A 124 1.16 -18.50 13.41
CA GLU A 124 1.03 -18.84 14.84
C GLU A 124 -0.13 -18.10 15.50
N THR A 125 -0.35 -16.84 15.12
CA THR A 125 -1.32 -15.94 15.78
C THR A 125 -2.59 -15.70 14.95
N GLY A 126 -2.55 -15.98 13.64
CA GLY A 126 -3.68 -15.78 12.73
C GLY A 126 -3.93 -14.31 12.34
N ILE A 127 -3.01 -13.40 12.65
CA ILE A 127 -3.09 -11.98 12.28
C ILE A 127 -2.15 -11.67 11.11
N ALA A 128 -2.40 -10.57 10.41
CA ALA A 128 -1.48 -10.09 9.39
C ALA A 128 -0.42 -9.14 9.98
N TYR A 129 0.82 -9.22 9.49
CA TYR A 129 1.80 -8.14 9.63
C TYR A 129 1.32 -6.88 8.88
N ARG A 130 1.99 -5.74 9.12
CA ARG A 130 1.69 -4.47 8.45
C ARG A 130 2.25 -4.44 7.02
N GLY A 131 1.72 -5.31 6.17
CA GLY A 131 2.07 -5.41 4.75
C GLY A 131 1.34 -4.37 3.91
N LEU A 132 2.03 -3.70 2.99
CA LEU A 132 1.47 -2.78 2.01
C LEU A 132 2.03 -3.13 0.63
N PHE A 133 1.16 -3.14 -0.36
CA PHE A 133 1.43 -3.58 -1.71
C PHE A 133 0.94 -2.52 -2.69
N ILE A 134 1.82 -2.06 -3.58
CA ILE A 134 1.44 -1.20 -4.71
C ILE A 134 1.33 -2.06 -5.95
N ILE A 135 0.13 -2.09 -6.52
CA ILE A 135 -0.24 -2.88 -7.70
C ILE A 135 -0.56 -1.91 -8.83
N ASP A 136 0.00 -2.12 -10.02
CA ASP A 136 -0.21 -1.23 -11.17
C ASP A 136 -1.55 -1.47 -11.89
N ASP A 137 -1.82 -0.63 -12.88
CA ASP A 137 -3.00 -0.68 -13.75
C ASP A 137 -3.15 -1.99 -14.55
N LYS A 138 -2.06 -2.75 -14.69
CA LYS A 138 -1.98 -4.06 -15.34
C LYS A 138 -2.00 -5.21 -14.33
N GLN A 139 -2.32 -4.91 -13.07
CA GLN A 139 -2.40 -5.85 -11.95
C GLN A 139 -1.07 -6.53 -11.61
N ARG A 140 0.06 -5.89 -11.91
CA ARG A 140 1.39 -6.37 -11.53
C ARG A 140 1.83 -5.73 -10.23
N LEU A 141 2.46 -6.52 -9.37
CA LEU A 141 3.00 -6.04 -8.11
C LEU A 141 4.28 -5.23 -8.34
N ARG A 142 4.31 -3.98 -7.84
CA ARG A 142 5.41 -3.03 -8.07
C ARG A 142 6.25 -2.77 -6.83
N GLN A 143 5.63 -2.85 -5.65
CA GLN A 143 6.29 -2.50 -4.39
C GLN A 143 5.67 -3.24 -3.22
N ILE A 144 6.51 -3.55 -2.22
CA ILE A 144 6.14 -4.24 -0.99
C ILE A 144 6.82 -3.55 0.19
N THR A 145 6.02 -3.11 1.17
CA THR A 145 6.49 -2.67 2.48
C THR A 145 5.91 -3.59 3.54
N ILE A 146 6.73 -4.18 4.39
CA ILE A 146 6.25 -4.98 5.53
C ILE A 146 6.90 -4.43 6.78
N ASN A 147 6.09 -3.81 7.64
CA ASN A 147 6.53 -3.40 8.96
C ASN A 147 6.18 -4.48 9.99
N ASP A 148 7.00 -4.57 11.04
CA ASP A 148 6.60 -5.27 12.26
C ASP A 148 5.44 -4.52 12.95
N LEU A 149 4.76 -5.21 13.86
CA LEU A 149 3.52 -4.77 14.52
C LEU A 149 3.60 -3.39 15.22
N PRO A 150 4.71 -2.98 15.89
CA PRO A 150 4.69 -1.73 16.67
C PRO A 150 4.88 -0.45 15.82
N VAL A 151 5.27 -0.54 14.55
CA VAL A 151 5.65 0.63 13.74
C VAL A 151 4.68 0.84 12.58
N GLY A 152 3.94 1.96 12.61
CA GLY A 152 3.05 2.37 11.52
C GLY A 152 3.77 2.78 10.24
N ARG A 153 3.06 2.77 9.12
CA ARG A 153 3.53 3.15 7.79
C ARG A 153 3.32 4.64 7.50
N SER A 154 3.97 5.12 6.44
CA SER A 154 3.85 6.50 5.95
C SER A 154 2.93 6.59 4.72
N VAL A 155 1.88 7.41 4.82
CA VAL A 155 0.98 7.73 3.71
C VAL A 155 1.71 8.54 2.64
N ASP A 156 2.56 9.49 3.04
CA ASP A 156 3.36 10.32 2.13
C ASP A 156 4.32 9.50 1.29
N GLU A 157 5.01 8.54 1.90
CA GLU A 157 5.92 7.65 1.17
C GLU A 157 5.15 6.76 0.20
N THR A 158 3.98 6.27 0.60
CA THR A 158 3.12 5.47 -0.26
C THR A 158 2.67 6.29 -1.48
N LEU A 159 2.20 7.52 -1.27
CA LEU A 159 1.80 8.42 -2.35
C LEU A 159 2.96 8.75 -3.29
N ARG A 160 4.16 9.04 -2.73
CA ARG A 160 5.38 9.31 -3.48
C ARG A 160 5.76 8.13 -4.38
N LEU A 161 5.68 6.91 -3.85
CA LEU A 161 5.98 5.69 -4.61
C LEU A 161 4.98 5.46 -5.74
N VAL A 162 3.67 5.63 -5.51
CA VAL A 162 2.66 5.54 -6.58
C VAL A 162 2.96 6.55 -7.70
N GLN A 163 3.23 7.81 -7.34
CA GLN A 163 3.59 8.85 -8.31
C GLN A 163 4.87 8.52 -9.09
N ALA A 164 5.88 7.94 -8.42
CA ALA A 164 7.14 7.56 -9.05
C ALA A 164 6.95 6.43 -10.08
N PHE A 165 6.16 5.41 -9.75
CA PHE A 165 5.85 4.34 -10.69
C PHE A 165 5.04 4.84 -11.88
N GLN A 166 4.02 5.67 -11.65
CA GLN A 166 3.24 6.28 -12.73
C GLN A 166 4.09 7.18 -13.65
N PHE A 167 5.01 7.96 -13.08
CA PHE A 167 5.96 8.75 -13.86
C PHE A 167 6.86 7.85 -14.72
N SER A 168 7.42 6.79 -14.13
CA SER A 168 8.28 5.85 -14.85
C SER A 168 7.54 5.12 -15.96
N ASP A 169 6.29 4.70 -15.71
CA ASP A 169 5.46 4.01 -16.70
C ASP A 169 5.10 4.92 -17.88
N LYS A 170 4.89 6.23 -17.63
CA LYS A 170 4.54 7.21 -18.67
C LYS A 170 5.74 7.71 -19.46
N SER A 171 6.87 7.97 -18.80
CA SER A 171 8.04 8.60 -19.41
C SER A 171 9.06 7.61 -19.96
N GLY A 172 9.10 6.39 -19.41
CA GLY A 172 10.20 5.45 -19.63
C GLY A 172 11.52 5.85 -18.96
N GLU A 173 11.52 6.92 -18.15
CA GLU A 173 12.65 7.35 -17.34
C GLU A 173 12.59 6.76 -15.93
N VAL A 174 13.73 6.65 -15.26
CA VAL A 174 13.82 6.13 -13.89
C VAL A 174 13.92 7.25 -12.85
N CYS A 175 13.35 6.98 -11.68
CA CYS A 175 13.32 7.92 -10.56
C CYS A 175 14.52 7.69 -9.62
N PRO A 176 15.35 8.71 -9.33
CA PRO A 176 16.45 8.61 -8.37
C PRO A 176 15.96 8.47 -6.92
N ALA A 177 16.89 8.23 -5.99
CA ALA A 177 16.60 8.18 -4.56
C ALA A 177 15.94 9.48 -4.07
N GLY A 178 14.85 9.34 -3.30
CA GLY A 178 14.09 10.47 -2.76
C GLY A 178 13.32 11.28 -3.81
N TRP A 179 13.15 10.76 -5.04
CA TRP A 179 12.39 11.47 -6.08
C TRP A 179 10.97 11.81 -5.63
N THR A 180 10.55 13.03 -5.91
CA THR A 180 9.19 13.55 -5.73
C THR A 180 8.69 14.12 -7.06
N SER A 181 7.38 14.34 -7.19
CA SER A 181 6.78 14.91 -8.39
C SER A 181 7.46 16.24 -8.80
N GLY A 182 7.86 16.35 -10.06
CA GLY A 182 8.65 17.48 -10.58
C GLY A 182 10.17 17.36 -10.37
N GLY A 183 10.63 16.35 -9.62
CA GLY A 183 12.04 16.04 -9.44
C GLY A 183 12.71 15.54 -10.72
N ARG A 184 14.03 15.70 -10.80
CA ARG A 184 14.82 15.23 -11.95
C ARG A 184 14.81 13.70 -12.04
N SER A 185 14.72 13.18 -13.25
CA SER A 185 14.73 11.76 -13.60
C SER A 185 15.94 11.41 -14.48
N ILE A 186 16.12 10.12 -14.76
CA ILE A 186 17.24 9.59 -15.54
C ILE A 186 16.70 8.79 -16.72
N LYS A 187 17.09 9.13 -17.95
CA LYS A 187 16.90 8.23 -19.10
C LYS A 187 17.76 6.97 -18.89
N PRO A 188 17.20 5.76 -18.94
CA PRO A 188 17.90 4.52 -18.54
C PRO A 188 18.90 4.04 -19.60
N ASN A 189 19.88 4.87 -19.92
CA ASN A 189 21.03 4.57 -20.76
C ASN A 189 22.26 5.35 -20.27
N ILE A 190 23.45 4.95 -20.73
CA ILE A 190 24.73 5.50 -20.27
C ILE A 190 24.80 7.02 -20.49
N LYS A 191 24.27 7.53 -21.60
CA LYS A 191 24.27 8.96 -21.91
C LYS A 191 23.36 9.74 -20.96
N GLY A 192 22.14 9.26 -20.74
CA GLY A 192 21.17 9.84 -19.81
C GLY A 192 21.68 9.90 -18.37
N ALA A 193 22.33 8.83 -17.91
CA ALA A 193 22.97 8.82 -16.60
C ALA A 193 24.07 9.88 -16.49
N LYS A 194 24.95 10.02 -17.49
CA LYS A 194 26.00 11.05 -17.51
C LYS A 194 25.42 12.47 -17.48
N GLU A 195 24.35 12.72 -18.25
CA GLU A 195 23.65 14.02 -18.26
C GLU A 195 23.07 14.36 -16.88
N PHE A 196 22.42 13.38 -16.22
CA PHE A 196 21.90 13.56 -14.87
C PHE A 196 23.02 13.91 -13.87
N PHE A 197 24.10 13.14 -13.83
CA PHE A 197 25.19 13.35 -12.86
C PHE A 197 26.04 14.60 -13.13
N LYS A 198 26.17 15.03 -14.39
CA LYS A 198 26.83 16.30 -14.72
C LYS A 198 26.09 17.48 -14.09
N ASN A 199 24.76 17.41 -14.09
CA ASN A 199 23.90 18.45 -13.56
C ASN A 199 23.63 18.31 -12.05
N THR A 200 24.06 17.23 -11.38
CA THR A 200 23.93 17.07 -9.91
C THR A 200 25.14 17.59 -9.13
N ARG A 201 26.27 17.91 -9.79
CA ARG A 201 27.44 18.54 -9.15
C ARG A 201 27.19 20.02 -8.86
N ASN A 202 26.42 20.29 -7.79
CA ASN A 202 26.59 21.41 -6.85
C ASN A 202 25.50 21.32 -5.77
N PRO A 203 25.84 20.74 -4.62
CA PRO A 203 25.75 21.51 -3.38
C PRO A 203 27.05 21.40 -2.57
N SER A 204 27.66 22.55 -2.30
CA SER A 204 28.58 22.84 -1.18
C SER A 204 29.23 21.65 -0.45
N HIS A 205 30.51 21.42 -0.75
CA HIS A 205 31.46 21.03 0.30
C HIS A 205 31.39 22.08 1.41
N PRO A 206 31.06 21.74 2.68
CA PRO A 206 31.58 22.52 3.77
C PRO A 206 33.09 22.27 3.78
N SER A 207 33.86 23.34 3.58
CA SER A 207 35.29 23.35 3.87
C SER A 207 35.52 22.79 5.26
N LYS A 208 36.44 21.83 5.35
CA LYS A 208 36.99 21.30 6.59
C LYS A 208 37.34 22.45 7.54
N HIS A 209 36.85 22.36 8.78
CA HIS A 209 37.55 22.83 9.97
C HIS A 209 37.48 21.71 11.00
#